data_AF-A0A834X7R9-F1
#
_entry.id   AF-A0A834X7R9-F1
#
_cell.length_a   1.000
_cell.length_b   1.000
_cell.length_c   1.000
_cell.angle_alpha   90.00
_cell.angle_beta   90.00
_cell.angle_gamma   90.00
#
_symmetry.space_group_name_H-M   'P 1'
#
loop_
_entity.id
_entity.type
_entity.pdbx_description
1 polymer ?
#
loop_
_entity_poly.entity_id
_entity_poly.type
_entity_poly.pdbx_seq_one_letter_code
_entity_poly.pdbx_strand_id
1 'polypeptide(L)'
;MDVLANTLLKGLMSWNLEAKLSTITVDNCRANDGMINLIVDKLGSHYILGGRIIHMRCCAHILNLIVKDGLSIIDEATETIRDSVAY
;
A
#
# COMPACT_ATOMS: atom_id res chain seq x y z
N MET A 1 10.86 -4.67 9.48
CA MET A 1 9.86 -3.58 9.37
C MET A 1 10.52 -2.22 9.53
N ASP A 2 11.46 -2.08 10.48
CA ASP A 2 12.10 -0.79 10.80
C ASP A 2 12.92 -0.15 9.67
N VAL A 3 13.50 -0.94 8.76
CA VAL A 3 14.33 -0.40 7.66
C VAL A 3 13.51 0.47 6.70
N LEU A 4 12.27 0.08 6.40
CA LEU A 4 11.39 0.82 5.48
C LEU A 4 10.92 2.13 6.14
N ALA A 5 10.49 2.04 7.40
CA ALA A 5 10.10 3.21 8.20
C ALA A 5 11.25 4.20 8.38
N ASN A 6 12.45 3.72 8.68
CA ASN A 6 13.63 4.56 8.85
C ASN A 6 14.04 5.24 7.54
N THR A 7 13.95 4.52 6.41
CA THR A 7 14.26 5.09 5.09
C THR A 7 13.26 6.20 4.72
N LEU A 8 11.96 5.95 4.92
CA LEU A 8 10.91 6.93 4.66
C LEU A 8 11.05 8.15 5.57
N LEU A 9 11.30 7.95 6.87
CA LEU A 9 11.51 9.02 7.84
C LEU A 9 12.72 9.90 7.47
N LYS A 10 13.84 9.29 7.09
CA LYS A 10 15.03 10.01 6.62
C LYS A 10 14.72 10.83 5.37
N GLY A 11 13.95 10.28 4.42
CA GLY A 11 13.50 11.01 3.24
C GLY A 11 12.65 12.23 3.61
N LEU A 12 11.64 12.06 4.46
CA LEU A 12 10.76 13.13 4.93
C LEU A 12 11.55 14.25 5.61
N MET A 13 12.49 13.90 6.50
CA MET A 13 13.37 14.86 7.18
C MET A 13 14.30 15.58 6.20
N SER A 14 14.88 14.87 5.23
CA SER A 14 15.75 15.48 4.22
C SER A 14 15.02 16.51 3.35
N TRP A 15 13.71 16.34 3.18
CA TRP A 15 12.84 17.26 2.44
C TRP A 15 12.11 18.26 3.34
N ASN A 16 12.33 18.20 4.65
CA ASN A 16 11.69 19.04 5.67
C ASN A 16 10.15 18.96 5.63
N LEU A 17 9.62 17.76 5.35
CA LEU A 17 8.20 17.42 5.21
C LEU A 17 7.62 16.68 6.41
N GLU A 18 8.42 16.34 7.41
CA GLU A 18 8.05 15.55 8.58
C GLU A 18 6.87 16.14 9.38
N ALA A 19 6.66 17.47 9.34
CA ALA A 19 5.52 18.16 9.95
C ALA A 19 4.51 18.70 8.92
N LYS A 20 4.72 18.46 7.62
CA LYS A 20 3.86 18.91 6.51
C LYS A 20 3.12 17.76 5.82
N LEU A 21 3.42 16.53 6.23
CA LEU A 21 2.83 15.34 5.66
C LEU A 21 1.39 15.17 6.17
N SER A 22 0.43 15.13 5.25
CA SER A 22 -0.98 14.86 5.57
C SER A 22 -1.35 13.39 5.35
N THR A 23 -0.99 12.83 4.20
CA THR A 23 -1.41 11.49 3.77
C THR A 23 -0.34 10.86 2.89
N ILE A 24 -0.17 9.54 3.02
CA ILE A 24 0.66 8.67 2.18
C ILE A 24 -0.23 7.59 1.60
N THR A 25 -0.13 7.38 0.29
CA THR A 25 -0.74 6.25 -0.39
C THR A 25 0.27 5.12 -0.54
N VAL A 26 -0.01 3.96 0.03
CA VAL A 26 0.81 2.75 -0.07
C VAL A 26 0.00 1.58 -0.63
N ASP A 27 0.65 0.59 -1.22
CA ASP A 27 -0.03 -0.65 -1.61
C ASP A 27 -0.51 -1.42 -0.39
N ASN A 28 -1.48 -2.32 -0.58
CA ASN A 28 -2.14 -3.05 0.52
C ASN A 28 -1.29 -4.25 0.97
N CYS A 29 -0.08 -3.99 1.44
CA CYS A 29 0.85 -4.99 1.96
C CYS A 29 0.99 -4.85 3.48
N ARG A 30 0.96 -5.97 4.22
CA ARG A 30 1.12 -6.01 5.68
C ARG A 30 2.39 -5.31 6.18
N ALA A 31 3.46 -5.31 5.38
CA ALA A 31 4.70 -4.61 5.71
C ALA A 31 4.50 -3.08 5.83
N ASN A 32 3.59 -2.52 5.03
CA ASN A 32 3.28 -1.09 5.03
C ASN A 32 2.45 -0.68 6.24
N ASP A 33 1.53 -1.54 6.70
CA ASP A 33 0.75 -1.28 7.93
C ASP A 33 1.69 -1.06 9.12
N GLY A 34 2.70 -1.92 9.28
CA GLY A 34 3.70 -1.78 10.36
C GLY A 34 4.59 -0.55 10.19
N MET A 35 5.00 -0.22 8.96
CA MET A 35 5.76 1.00 8.68
C MET A 35 4.98 2.26 9.06
N ILE A 36 3.71 2.33 8.68
CA ILE A 36 2.84 3.47 8.94
C ILE A 36 2.63 3.66 10.44
N ASN A 37 2.39 2.58 11.19
CA ASN A 37 2.24 2.66 12.65
C ASN A 37 3.48 3.28 13.30
N LEU A 38 4.69 2.86 12.90
CA LEU A 38 5.95 3.41 13.41
C LEU A 38 6.11 4.91 13.08
N ILE A 39 5.60 5.38 11.94
CA ILE A 39 5.64 6.80 11.56
C ILE A 39 4.65 7.61 12.37
N VAL A 40 3.42 7.10 12.57
CA VAL A 40 2.41 7.72 13.42
C VAL A 40 2.90 7.81 14.87
N ASP A 41 3.54 6.76 15.39
CA ASP A 41 4.08 6.78 16.75
C ASP A 41 5.19 7.83 16.92
N LYS A 42 6.01 8.06 15.89
CA LYS A 42 7.13 9.01 15.94
C LYS A 42 6.72 10.46 15.66
N LEU A 43 5.75 10.69 14.79
CA LEU A 43 5.45 12.01 14.24
C LEU A 43 3.97 12.42 14.41
N GLY A 44 3.13 11.57 15.00
CA GLY A 44 1.68 11.76 15.12
C GLY A 44 1.27 13.08 15.79
N SER A 45 2.07 13.59 16.73
CA SER A 45 1.84 14.89 17.37
C SER A 45 1.93 16.08 16.42
N HIS A 46 2.62 15.94 15.29
CA HIS A 46 2.76 16.97 14.26
C HIS A 46 1.69 16.87 13.16
N TYR A 47 0.90 15.80 13.16
CA TYR A 47 -0.05 15.51 12.09
C TYR A 47 -1.48 15.92 12.44
N ILE A 48 -2.21 16.28 11.39
CA ILE A 48 -3.65 16.53 11.48
C ILE A 48 -4.34 15.28 12.03
N LEU A 49 -5.24 15.47 13.01
CA LEU A 49 -5.97 14.39 13.67
C LEU A 49 -5.06 13.31 14.29
N GLY A 50 -3.84 13.67 14.70
CA GLY A 50 -2.91 12.71 15.31
C GLY A 50 -2.39 11.65 14.35
N GLY A 51 -2.42 11.90 13.04
CA GLY A 51 -1.97 10.94 12.02
C GLY A 51 -3.03 9.90 11.61
N ARG A 52 -4.28 10.01 12.09
CA ARG A 52 -5.37 9.07 11.76
C ARG A 52 -5.69 8.99 10.26
N ILE A 53 -5.36 10.02 9.49
CA ILE A 53 -5.60 10.12 8.04
C ILE A 53 -4.31 9.94 7.22
N ILE A 54 -3.22 9.50 7.83
CA ILE A 54 -1.94 9.37 7.15
C ILE A 54 -1.91 8.20 6.16
N HIS A 55 -2.75 7.19 6.39
CA HIS A 55 -2.71 5.95 5.63
C HIS A 55 -3.86 5.88 4.63
N MET A 56 -3.51 5.90 3.34
CA MET A 56 -4.43 5.58 2.26
C MET A 56 -3.95 4.33 1.52
N ARG A 57 -4.86 3.39 1.24
CA ARG A 57 -4.56 2.22 0.42
C ARG A 57 -4.63 2.58 -1.06
N CYS A 58 -3.71 2.04 -1.85
CA CYS A 58 -3.68 2.26 -3.29
C CYS A 58 -4.85 1.58 -4.01
N CYS A 59 -5.71 2.38 -4.67
CA CYS A 59 -6.86 1.89 -5.42
C CYS A 59 -6.47 0.91 -6.54
N ALA A 60 -5.35 1.16 -7.23
CA ALA A 60 -4.87 0.26 -8.28
C ALA A 60 -4.57 -1.15 -7.76
N HIS A 61 -4.04 -1.25 -6.53
CA HIS A 61 -3.79 -2.53 -5.89
C HIS A 61 -5.11 -3.22 -5.51
N ILE A 62 -6.07 -2.49 -4.96
CA ILE A 62 -7.41 -3.04 -4.65
C ILE A 62 -8.09 -3.56 -5.92
N LEU A 63 -8.05 -2.80 -7.02
CA LEU A 63 -8.57 -3.24 -8.31
C LEU A 63 -7.88 -4.52 -8.80
N ASN A 64 -6.56 -4.59 -8.68
CA ASN A 64 -5.81 -5.80 -9.03
C ASN A 64 -6.21 -7.01 -8.18
N LEU A 65 -6.50 -6.84 -6.89
CA LEU A 65 -7.03 -7.93 -6.05
C LEU A 65 -8.41 -8.39 -6.51
N ILE A 66 -9.32 -7.45 -6.80
CA ILE A 66 -10.67 -7.76 -7.31
C ILE A 66 -10.58 -8.50 -8.64
N VAL A 67 -9.74 -8.02 -9.57
CA VAL A 67 -9.56 -8.67 -10.88
C VAL A 67 -8.99 -10.08 -10.71
N LYS A 68 -7.97 -10.27 -9.87
CA LYS A 68 -7.39 -11.60 -9.61
C LYS A 68 -8.40 -12.57 -9.01
N ASP A 69 -9.21 -12.11 -8.06
CA ASP A 69 -10.27 -12.91 -7.45
C ASP A 69 -11.31 -13.32 -8.51
N GLY A 70 -11.77 -12.38 -9.34
CA GLY A 70 -12.66 -12.67 -10.46
C GLY A 70 -12.06 -13.63 -11.49
N LEU A 71 -10.77 -13.47 -11.82
CA LEU A 71 -10.07 -14.38 -12.73
C LEU A 71 -9.97 -15.80 -12.17
N SER A 72 -9.81 -15.96 -10.85
CA SER A 72 -9.74 -17.29 -10.23
C SER A 72 -11.00 -18.13 -10.40
N ILE A 73 -12.16 -17.47 -10.57
CA ILE A 73 -13.46 -18.14 -10.79
C ILE A 73 -13.57 -18.66 -12.23
N ILE A 74 -12.99 -17.94 -13.19
CA ILE A 74 -13.08 -18.27 -14.62
C ILE A 74 -11.84 -19.01 -15.14
N ASP A 75 -10.89 -19.33 -14.26
CA ASP A 75 -9.59 -19.87 -14.60
C ASP A 75 -9.73 -21.12 -15.48
N GLU A 76 -10.56 -22.09 -15.07
CA GLU A 76 -10.84 -23.34 -15.80
C GLU A 76 -11.38 -23.10 -17.22
N ALA A 77 -12.28 -22.12 -17.39
CA ALA A 77 -12.81 -21.76 -18.70
C ALA A 77 -11.72 -21.13 -19.59
N THR A 78 -10.86 -20.29 -18.99
CA THR A 78 -9.73 -19.69 -19.72
C THR A 78 -8.67 -20.72 -20.11
N GLU A 79 -8.41 -21.73 -19.27
CA GLU A 79 -7.52 -22.85 -19.60
C GLU A 79 -8.09 -23.66 -20.77
N THR A 80 -9.38 -24.00 -20.73
CA THR A 80 -10.06 -24.75 -21.79
C THR A 80 -9.98 -24.03 -23.15
N ILE A 81 -10.18 -22.72 -23.17
CA ILE A 81 -10.07 -21.90 -24.39
C ILE A 81 -8.62 -21.89 -24.89
N ARG A 82 -7.65 -21.70 -23.99
CA ARG A 82 -6.22 -21.68 -24.33
C ARG A 82 -5.77 -23.01 -24.94
N ASP A 83 -6.20 -24.12 -24.37
CA ASP A 83 -5.86 -25.47 -24.87
C ASP A 83 -6.51 -25.75 -26.23
N SER A 84 -7.70 -25.20 -26.47
CA SER A 84 -8.40 -25.34 -27.76
C SER A 84 -7.73 -24.56 -28.91
N VAL A 85 -6.92 -23.54 -28.61
CA VAL A 85 -6.19 -22.71 -29.59
C VAL A 85 -4.73 -23.16 -29.74
N ALA A 86 -4.23 -23.99 -28.83
CA ALA A 86 -2.86 -24.51 -28.88
C ALA A 86 -2.64 -25.60 -29.95
N TYR A 87 -3.63 -25.87 -30.80
CA TYR A 87 -3.62 -26.83 -31.92
C TYR A 87 -3.91 -26.11 -33.24
#